data_AF-A0A958DGK1-F1
#
_entry.id   AF-A0A958DGK1-F1
#
_cell.length_a   1.000
_cell.length_b   1.000
_cell.length_c   1.000
_cell.angle_alpha   90.00
_cell.angle_beta   90.00
_cell.angle_gamma   90.00
#
_symmetry.space_group_name_H-M   'P 1'
#
loop_
_entity.id
_entity.type
_entity.pdbx_description
1 polymer ?
#
loop_
_entity_poly.entity_id
_entity_poly.type
_entity_poly.pdbx_seq_one_letter_code
_entity_poly.pdbx_strand_id
1 'polypeptide(L)'
;MDPRTAYILDYFRRIYRVPAEVEIGYGTRDRRINIHAGSGRFFEGDAPYPAEKVIWKNWRERDIPVLFGGDPQQPLLTVEGGRAFIHHDLLAGAFYFLSGWQEYVFMRRHTALRYPHRDSLQARLDCAHLPVV
;
A
#
# COMPACT_ATOMS: atom_id res chain seq x y z
N MET A 1 -14.06 -10.12 4.01
CA MET A 1 -12.85 -9.35 4.36
C MET A 1 -12.32 -9.89 5.68
N ASP A 2 -11.01 -9.99 5.87
CA ASP A 2 -10.47 -10.46 7.15
C ASP A 2 -10.69 -9.42 8.27
N PRO A 3 -10.71 -9.83 9.55
CA PRO A 3 -11.02 -8.92 10.65
C PRO A 3 -10.06 -7.73 10.80
N ARG A 4 -8.77 -7.88 10.44
CA ARG A 4 -7.80 -6.79 10.57
C ARG A 4 -8.04 -5.73 9.52
N THR A 5 -8.28 -6.14 8.28
CA THR A 5 -8.61 -5.18 7.21
C THR A 5 -9.95 -4.49 7.47
N ALA A 6 -10.94 -5.24 7.98
CA ALA A 6 -12.21 -4.64 8.40
C ALA A 6 -12.01 -3.57 9.48
N TYR A 7 -11.20 -3.86 10.50
CA TYR A 7 -10.85 -2.89 11.54
C TYR A 7 -10.17 -1.62 10.99
N ILE A 8 -9.17 -1.78 10.10
CA ILE A 8 -8.45 -0.65 9.50
C ILE A 8 -9.41 0.23 8.70
N LEU A 9 -10.25 -0.38 7.85
CA LEU A 9 -11.20 0.38 7.04
C LEU A 9 -12.28 1.04 7.90
N ASP A 10 -12.80 0.37 8.92
CA ASP A 10 -13.78 0.97 9.83
C ASP A 10 -13.19 2.16 10.59
N TYR A 11 -11.93 2.06 11.03
CA TYR A 11 -11.23 3.16 11.68
C TYR A 11 -11.00 4.34 10.72
N PHE A 12 -10.52 4.05 9.49
CA PHE A 12 -10.37 5.05 8.43
C PHE A 12 -11.69 5.78 8.16
N ARG A 13 -12.79 5.04 8.02
CA ARG A 13 -14.12 5.61 7.77
C ARG A 13 -14.55 6.57 8.88
N ARG A 14 -14.25 6.24 10.15
CA ARG A 14 -14.57 7.10 11.30
C ARG A 14 -13.75 8.38 11.32
N ILE A 15 -12.44 8.31 11.05
CA ILE A 15 -11.56 9.49 11.02
C ILE A 15 -11.98 10.44 9.90
N TYR A 16 -12.13 9.92 8.68
CA TYR A 16 -12.38 10.72 7.49
C TYR A 16 -13.87 10.97 7.21
N ARG A 17 -14.75 10.52 8.12
CA ARG A 17 -16.21 10.64 8.01
C ARG A 17 -16.73 10.19 6.65
N VAL A 18 -16.21 9.05 6.19
CA VAL A 18 -16.55 8.50 4.87
C VAL A 18 -18.02 8.09 4.85
N PRO A 19 -18.82 8.53 3.86
CA PRO A 19 -20.24 8.22 3.80
C PRO A 19 -20.53 6.71 3.75
N ALA A 20 -21.66 6.31 4.32
CA ALA A 20 -22.08 4.91 4.43
C ALA A 20 -22.17 4.21 3.06
N GLU A 21 -22.64 4.94 2.05
CA GLU A 21 -22.82 4.53 0.66
C GLU A 21 -21.51 4.31 -0.12
N VAL A 22 -20.37 4.71 0.44
CA VAL A 22 -19.04 4.43 -0.12
C VAL A 22 -18.58 3.08 0.38
N GLU A 23 -18.97 2.01 -0.30
CA GLU A 23 -18.52 0.67 0.04
C GLU A 23 -17.12 0.40 -0.52
N ILE A 24 -16.14 0.15 0.37
CA ILE A 24 -14.76 -0.18 0.01
C ILE A 24 -14.53 -1.67 0.23
N GLY A 25 -14.17 -2.38 -0.84
CA GLY A 25 -13.72 -3.77 -0.83
C GLY A 25 -12.19 -3.82 -0.95
N TYR A 26 -11.58 -4.76 -0.23
CA TYR A 26 -10.16 -5.07 -0.33
C TYR A 26 -10.00 -6.55 -0.66
N GLY A 27 -9.36 -6.85 -1.79
CA GLY A 27 -9.28 -8.20 -2.34
C GLY A 27 -10.61 -8.76 -2.85
N THR A 28 -11.65 -7.92 -2.97
CA THR A 28 -12.96 -8.29 -3.53
C THR A 28 -13.27 -7.45 -4.78
N ARG A 29 -14.31 -7.82 -5.53
CA ARG A 29 -14.75 -7.10 -6.74
C ARG A 29 -16.24 -6.72 -6.72
N ASP A 30 -16.91 -6.96 -5.60
CA ASP A 30 -18.36 -6.82 -5.41
C ASP A 30 -18.78 -5.46 -4.82
N ARG A 31 -17.81 -4.59 -4.48
CA ARG A 31 -18.07 -3.29 -3.83
C ARG A 31 -18.06 -2.13 -4.81
N ARG A 32 -18.44 -0.94 -4.33
CA ARG A 32 -18.44 0.28 -5.14
C ARG A 32 -17.02 0.75 -5.45
N ILE A 33 -16.11 0.63 -4.49
CA ILE A 33 -14.67 0.85 -4.66
C ILE A 33 -13.98 -0.46 -4.31
N ASN A 34 -13.14 -0.97 -5.19
CA ASN A 34 -12.44 -2.24 -5.01
C ASN A 34 -10.94 -2.01 -5.09
N ILE A 35 -10.21 -2.39 -4.05
CA ILE A 35 -8.76 -2.29 -3.98
C ILE A 35 -8.18 -3.69 -4.12
N HIS A 36 -7.24 -3.86 -5.04
CA HIS A 36 -6.50 -5.11 -5.19
C HIS A 36 -5.74 -5.46 -3.90
N ALA A 37 -5.75 -6.73 -3.51
CA ALA A 37 -4.94 -7.26 -2.41
C ALA A 37 -3.81 -8.09 -3.00
N GLY A 38 -2.59 -7.54 -2.99
CA GLY A 38 -1.41 -8.09 -3.67
C GLY A 38 -0.24 -8.39 -2.72
N SER A 39 -0.33 -8.01 -1.45
CA SER A 39 0.74 -8.25 -0.47
C SER A 39 0.94 -9.73 -0.10
N GLY A 40 -0.08 -10.57 -0.30
CA GLY A 40 0.00 -12.01 -0.02
C GLY A 40 0.49 -12.28 1.40
N ARG A 41 1.61 -13.00 1.52
CA ARG A 41 2.26 -13.33 2.81
C ARG A 41 3.50 -12.48 3.11
N PHE A 42 3.71 -11.37 2.39
CA PHE A 42 4.93 -10.57 2.52
C PHE A 42 5.25 -10.19 3.97
N PHE A 43 4.26 -9.73 4.73
CA PHE A 43 4.41 -9.32 6.12
C PHE A 43 4.55 -10.48 7.12
N GLU A 44 4.51 -11.74 6.67
CA GLU A 44 4.89 -12.91 7.48
C GLU A 44 6.41 -13.16 7.43
N GLY A 45 7.08 -12.58 6.43
CA GLY A 45 8.52 -12.69 6.24
C GLY A 45 9.32 -11.62 6.99
N ASP A 46 10.62 -11.62 6.73
CA ASP A 46 11.61 -10.73 7.35
C ASP A 46 12.60 -10.18 6.31
N ALA A 47 12.17 -10.11 5.05
CA ALA A 47 12.90 -9.46 3.97
C ALA A 47 12.31 -8.08 3.69
N PRO A 48 13.15 -7.07 3.38
CA PRO A 48 12.66 -5.80 2.86
C PRO A 48 12.01 -6.00 1.49
N TYR A 49 11.14 -5.06 1.09
CA TYR A 49 10.53 -5.13 -0.23
C TYR A 49 11.59 -4.87 -1.32
N PRO A 50 11.69 -5.72 -2.35
CA PRO A 50 12.65 -5.56 -3.43
C PRO A 50 12.35 -4.32 -4.28
N ALA A 51 13.33 -3.42 -4.41
CA ALA A 51 13.17 -2.15 -5.13
C ALA A 51 12.85 -2.36 -6.62
N GLU A 52 13.35 -3.44 -7.22
CA GLU A 52 13.10 -3.82 -8.61
C GLU A 52 11.66 -4.27 -8.88
N LYS A 53 10.88 -4.57 -7.84
CA LYS A 53 9.45 -4.90 -7.97
C LYS A 53 8.53 -3.70 -7.73
N VAL A 54 9.10 -2.50 -7.59
CA VAL A 54 8.32 -1.27 -7.43
C VAL A 54 7.77 -0.89 -8.80
N ILE A 55 6.45 -0.66 -8.86
CA ILE A 55 5.79 -0.18 -10.07
C ILE A 55 5.57 1.31 -9.92
N TRP A 56 5.93 2.09 -10.94
CA TRP A 56 5.65 3.53 -10.95
C TRP A 56 4.35 3.80 -11.69
N LYS A 57 3.45 4.56 -11.05
CA LYS A 57 2.17 4.97 -11.65
C LYS A 57 2.04 6.47 -11.62
N ASN A 58 1.52 7.03 -12.70
CA ASN A 58 1.18 8.44 -12.74
C ASN A 58 -0.17 8.68 -12.06
N TRP A 59 -0.21 9.62 -11.12
CA TRP A 59 -1.42 10.10 -10.47
C TRP A 59 -1.38 11.62 -10.38
N ARG A 60 -2.31 12.30 -11.06
CA ARG A 60 -2.39 13.77 -11.12
C ARG A 60 -1.03 14.41 -11.47
N GLU A 61 -0.43 13.98 -12.57
CA GLU A 61 0.86 14.48 -13.09
C GLU A 61 2.07 14.18 -12.19
N ARG A 62 1.91 13.27 -11.22
CA ARG A 62 3.00 12.85 -10.34
C ARG A 62 3.18 11.35 -10.36
N ASP A 63 4.41 10.90 -10.55
CA ASP A 63 4.74 9.48 -10.45
C ASP A 63 4.84 9.08 -8.98
N ILE A 64 4.07 8.06 -8.62
CA ILE A 64 4.05 7.49 -7.27
C ILE A 64 4.56 6.03 -7.32
N PRO A 65 5.39 5.63 -6.35
CA PRO A 65 5.83 4.25 -6.22
C PRO A 65 4.70 3.41 -5.62
N VAL A 66 4.37 2.33 -6.30
CA VAL A 66 3.33 1.38 -5.91
C VAL A 66 3.98 0.05 -5.58
N LEU A 67 3.81 -0.37 -4.33
CA LEU A 67 4.25 -1.68 -3.84
C LEU A 67 3.11 -2.69 -3.99
N PHE A 68 3.45 -3.98 -4.07
CA PHE A 68 2.46 -5.06 -4.10
C PHE A 68 1.42 -4.90 -5.22
N GLY A 69 1.84 -4.32 -6.35
CA GLY A 69 0.95 -4.08 -7.47
C GLY A 69 0.62 -5.37 -8.24
N GLY A 70 -0.53 -5.36 -8.91
CA GLY A 70 -0.88 -6.34 -9.94
C GLY A 70 -0.09 -6.09 -11.24
N ASP A 71 -0.72 -6.36 -12.37
CA ASP A 71 -0.13 -6.15 -13.70
C ASP A 71 0.39 -4.71 -13.88
N PRO A 72 1.69 -4.49 -14.15
CA PRO A 72 2.26 -3.17 -14.42
C PRO A 72 1.64 -2.44 -15.61
N GLN A 73 0.95 -3.14 -16.52
CA GLN A 73 0.25 -2.53 -17.65
C GLN A 73 -1.14 -2.01 -17.28
N GLN A 74 -1.73 -2.46 -16.16
CA GLN A 74 -3.03 -1.93 -15.73
C GLN A 74 -2.88 -0.49 -15.25
N PRO A 75 -3.86 0.40 -15.52
CA PRO A 75 -3.85 1.75 -14.95
C PRO A 75 -3.99 1.68 -13.42
N LEU A 76 -3.67 2.76 -12.72
CA LEU A 76 -3.84 2.80 -11.26
C LEU A 76 -5.30 2.60 -10.83
N LEU A 77 -6.22 3.20 -11.58
CA LEU A 77 -7.65 3.25 -11.32
C LEU A 77 -8.42 3.09 -12.64
N THR A 78 -9.42 2.21 -12.69
CA THR A 78 -10.49 2.25 -13.70
C THR A 78 -11.86 2.43 -13.07
N VAL A 79 -12.81 2.90 -13.87
CA VAL A 79 -14.23 2.98 -13.50
C VAL A 79 -15.04 2.25 -14.56
N GLU A 80 -15.71 1.18 -14.17
CA GLU A 80 -16.46 0.29 -15.06
C GLU A 80 -17.77 -0.12 -14.39
N GLY A 81 -18.89 0.03 -15.11
CA GLY A 81 -20.22 -0.37 -14.59
C GLY A 81 -20.59 0.30 -13.25
N GLY A 82 -20.19 1.57 -13.06
CA GLY A 82 -20.45 2.32 -11.82
C GLY A 82 -19.58 1.92 -10.62
N ARG A 83 -18.60 1.03 -10.81
CA ARG A 83 -17.63 0.60 -9.79
C ARG A 83 -16.24 1.12 -10.11
N ALA A 84 -15.50 1.51 -9.08
CA ALA A 84 -14.10 1.86 -9.17
C ALA A 84 -13.22 0.66 -8.83
N PHE A 85 -12.14 0.47 -9.58
CA PHE A 85 -11.15 -0.58 -9.39
C PHE A 85 -9.76 0.04 -9.28
N ILE A 86 -9.16 -0.07 -8.10
CA ILE A 86 -7.77 0.27 -7.84
C ILE A 86 -6.96 -1.02 -8.01
N HIS A 87 -6.19 -1.09 -9.09
CA HIS A 87 -5.56 -2.33 -9.58
C HIS A 87 -4.28 -2.73 -8.84
N HIS A 88 -3.90 -1.95 -7.84
CA HIS A 88 -2.72 -2.19 -7.02
C HIS A 88 -3.06 -2.07 -5.53
N ASP A 89 -2.26 -2.74 -4.71
CA ASP A 89 -2.49 -2.82 -3.27
C ASP A 89 -1.93 -1.59 -2.55
N LEU A 90 -2.67 -0.48 -2.69
CA LEU A 90 -2.33 0.79 -2.06
C LEU A 90 -2.39 0.71 -0.52
N LEU A 91 -3.22 -0.15 0.05
CA LEU A 91 -3.31 -0.30 1.51
C LEU A 91 -2.07 -0.98 2.08
N ALA A 92 -1.59 -2.07 1.48
CA ALA A 92 -0.36 -2.70 1.92
C ALA A 92 0.87 -1.82 1.64
N GLY A 93 0.90 -1.11 0.51
CA GLY A 93 1.96 -0.16 0.19
C GLY A 93 2.04 0.97 1.22
N ALA A 94 0.89 1.57 1.55
CA ALA A 94 0.75 2.56 2.60
C ALA A 94 1.27 2.05 3.95
N PHE A 95 0.83 0.85 4.34
CA PHE A 95 1.29 0.22 5.57
C PHE A 95 2.81 0.02 5.56
N TYR A 96 3.41 -0.48 4.47
CA TYR A 96 4.86 -0.66 4.38
C TYR A 96 5.62 0.65 4.58
N PHE A 97 5.19 1.73 3.90
CA PHE A 97 5.88 3.01 3.98
C PHE A 97 5.74 3.70 5.34
N LEU A 98 4.61 3.54 6.03
CA LEU A 98 4.28 4.29 7.25
C LEU A 98 4.50 3.52 8.56
N SER A 99 4.45 2.19 8.55
CA SER A 99 4.47 1.39 9.79
C SER A 99 5.85 1.26 10.44
N GLY A 100 6.91 1.68 9.77
CA GLY A 100 8.28 1.36 10.18
C GLY A 100 8.65 -0.10 9.95
N TRP A 101 7.96 -0.81 9.04
CA TRP A 101 8.21 -2.24 8.76
C TRP A 101 9.70 -2.56 8.51
N GLN A 102 10.40 -1.71 7.75
CA GLN A 102 11.83 -1.88 7.47
C GLN A 102 12.68 -1.83 8.74
N GLU A 103 12.35 -0.93 9.66
CA GLU A 103 13.02 -0.81 10.95
C GLU A 103 12.71 -2.01 11.85
N TYR A 104 11.43 -2.40 11.93
CA TYR A 104 11.00 -3.59 12.65
C TYR A 104 11.77 -4.85 12.21
N VAL A 105 11.87 -5.09 10.89
CA VAL A 105 12.60 -6.23 10.33
C VAL A 105 14.11 -6.12 10.61
N PHE A 106 14.69 -4.93 10.43
CA PHE A 106 16.12 -4.73 10.65
C PHE A 106 16.53 -4.97 12.10
N MET A 107 15.79 -4.43 13.06
CA MET A 107 16.08 -4.54 14.49
C MET A 107 15.94 -5.96 15.04
N ARG A 108 15.17 -6.85 14.38
CA ARG A 108 15.14 -8.28 14.75
C ARG A 108 16.47 -8.99 14.52
N ARG A 109 17.34 -8.44 13.66
CA ARG A 109 18.62 -9.04 13.26
C ARG A 109 19.83 -8.23 13.72
N HIS A 110 19.62 -7.00 14.19
CA HIS A 110 20.69 -6.07 14.55
C HIS A 110 20.41 -5.44 15.91
N THR A 111 21.46 -5.25 16.70
CA THR A 111 21.40 -4.53 17.98
C THR A 111 21.44 -3.00 17.82
N ALA A 112 21.29 -2.50 16.60
CA ALA A 112 21.29 -1.09 16.30
C ALA A 112 20.01 -0.42 16.86
N LEU A 113 20.15 0.84 17.30
CA LEU A 113 19.05 1.60 17.88
C LEU A 113 18.03 2.09 16.85
N ARG A 114 18.44 2.22 15.57
CA ARG A 114 17.60 2.73 14.48
C ARG A 114 18.02 2.14 13.14
N TYR A 115 17.08 2.10 12.22
CA TYR A 115 17.33 1.76 10.82
C TYR A 115 17.95 2.94 10.05
N PRO A 116 19.07 2.77 9.33
CA PRO A 116 19.66 3.87 8.57
C PRO A 116 18.77 4.33 7.41
N HIS A 117 18.46 5.62 7.35
CA HIS A 117 17.60 6.19 6.30
C HIS A 117 18.07 5.86 4.88
N ARG A 118 19.38 5.93 4.61
CA ARG A 118 19.98 5.64 3.30
C ARG A 118 19.69 4.22 2.78
N ASP A 119 19.41 3.29 3.69
CA ASP A 119 19.14 1.89 3.36
C ASP A 119 17.64 1.67 3.08
N SER A 120 16.78 2.63 3.46
CA SER A 120 15.34 2.57 3.24
C SER A 120 14.97 2.58 1.77
N LEU A 121 13.87 1.88 1.46
CA LEU A 121 13.27 1.88 0.15
C LEU A 121 12.93 3.31 -0.30
N GLN A 122 12.46 4.16 0.61
CA GLN A 122 12.13 5.55 0.31
C GLN A 122 13.34 6.35 -0.17
N ALA A 123 14.51 6.19 0.49
CA ALA A 123 15.74 6.83 0.06
C ALA A 123 16.24 6.26 -1.28
N ARG A 124 16.16 4.93 -1.46
CA ARG A 124 16.58 4.25 -2.69
C ARG A 124 15.74 4.64 -3.92
N LEU A 125 14.47 4.97 -3.71
CA LEU A 125 13.54 5.39 -4.75
C LEU A 125 13.48 6.91 -4.92
N ASP A 126 14.25 7.68 -4.14
CA ASP A 126 14.15 9.15 -4.05
C ASP A 126 12.71 9.65 -3.82
N CYS A 127 11.94 8.90 -3.02
CA CYS A 127 10.52 9.17 -2.78
C CYS A 127 10.19 9.56 -1.34
N ALA A 128 11.21 9.82 -0.49
CA ALA A 128 11.01 10.16 0.91
C ALA A 128 10.14 11.42 1.15
N HIS A 129 10.09 12.32 0.18
CA HIS A 129 9.29 13.55 0.21
C HIS A 129 7.97 13.45 -0.57
N LEU A 130 7.71 12.31 -1.22
CA LEU A 130 6.45 12.10 -1.90
C LEU A 130 5.38 11.74 -0.86
N PRO A 131 4.21 12.39 -0.87
CA PRO A 131 3.06 11.92 -0.13
C PRO A 131 2.54 10.67 -0.85
N VAL A 132 3.16 9.53 -0.56
CA VAL A 132 2.82 8.22 -1.15
C VAL A 132 1.53 7.62 -0.55
N VAL A 133 0.84 8.41 0.29
CA VAL A 133 -0.34 8.11 1.12
C VAL A 133 -1.09 9.38 1.43
#